data_AF-A0A5M7AX43-F1
#
_entry.id   AF-A0A5M7AX43-F1
#
_cell.length_a   1.000
_cell.length_b   1.000
_cell.length_c   1.000
_cell.angle_alpha   90.00
_cell.angle_beta   90.00
_cell.angle_gamma   90.00
#
_symmetry.space_group_name_H-M   'P 1'
#
loop_
_entity.id
_entity.type
_entity.pdbx_description
1 polymer ?
#
loop_
_entity_poly.entity_id
_entity_poly.type
_entity_poly.pdbx_seq_one_letter_code
_entity_poly.pdbx_strand_id
1 'polypeptide(L)'
;MDNIQMQFAIAGIINGLVQLIILVASIIILVKKKSTATVFLCVGSLLNIIGFVGGYIYNAIAAQNGTEAILNAQVTLHFFNAFSIFIFGVGLLLLALNHFGKHSTDRLN
;
A
#
# COMPACT_ATOMS: atom_id res chain seq x y z
N MET A 1 -21.06 20.97 9.05
CA MET A 1 -19.77 20.28 8.83
C MET A 1 -18.91 21.22 8.01
N ASP A 2 -17.73 21.58 8.52
CA ASP A 2 -16.79 22.42 7.77
C ASP A 2 -16.36 21.72 6.47
N ASN A 3 -16.14 22.52 5.42
CA ASN A 3 -15.77 22.02 4.09
C ASN A 3 -14.49 21.13 4.14
N ILE A 4 -13.57 21.46 5.05
CA ILE A 4 -12.35 20.67 5.32
C ILE A 4 -12.68 19.28 5.86
N GLN A 5 -13.60 19.16 6.82
CA GLN A 5 -13.98 17.87 7.39
C GLN A 5 -14.64 16.97 6.34
N MET A 6 -15.45 17.55 5.45
CA MET A 6 -16.07 16.82 4.34
C MET A 6 -15.03 16.31 3.33
N GLN A 7 -14.03 17.13 2.97
CA GLN A 7 -12.93 16.71 2.10
C GLN A 7 -12.10 15.58 2.73
N PHE A 8 -11.81 15.66 4.03
CA PHE A 8 -11.11 14.59 4.76
C PHE A 8 -11.91 13.28 4.79
N ALA A 9 -13.23 13.36 5.02
CA ALA A 9 -14.09 12.18 5.03
C ALA A 9 -14.14 11.51 3.64
N ILE A 10 -14.31 12.30 2.57
CA ILE A 10 -14.34 11.80 1.19
C ILE A 10 -12.98 11.18 0.82
N ALA A 11 -11.87 11.86 1.13
CA ALA A 11 -10.54 11.34 0.87
C ALA A 11 -10.25 10.03 1.62
N GLY A 12 -10.70 9.92 2.87
CA GLY A 12 -10.59 8.69 3.66
C GLY A 12 -11.35 7.52 3.04
N ILE A 13 -12.59 7.76 2.59
CA ILE A 13 -13.42 6.75 1.93
C ILE A 13 -12.79 6.28 0.61
N ILE A 14 -12.34 7.22 -0.23
CA ILE A 14 -11.69 6.91 -1.51
C ILE A 14 -10.41 6.11 -1.27
N ASN A 15 -9.57 6.51 -0.31
CA ASN A 15 -8.33 5.81 -0.02
C ASN A 15 -8.59 4.38 0.50
N GLY A 16 -9.60 4.21 1.37
CA GLY A 16 -10.04 2.89 1.83
C GLY A 16 -10.48 1.98 0.69
N LEU A 17 -11.28 2.50 -0.26
CA LEU A 17 -11.71 1.76 -1.45
C LEU A 17 -10.52 1.36 -2.34
N VAL A 18 -9.60 2.27 -2.59
CA VAL A 18 -8.40 2.01 -3.40
C VAL A 18 -7.54 0.90 -2.77
N GLN A 19 -7.28 0.98 -1.46
CA GLN A 19 -6.52 -0.05 -0.77
C GLN A 19 -7.18 -1.42 -0.80
N LEU A 20 -8.52 -1.47 -0.70
CA LEU A 20 -9.29 -2.71 -0.77
C LEU A 20 -9.18 -3.35 -2.17
N ILE A 21 -9.30 -2.55 -3.23
CA ILE A 21 -9.12 -3.02 -4.61
C ILE A 21 -7.70 -3.56 -4.81
N ILE A 22 -6.67 -2.85 -4.34
CA ILE A 22 -5.27 -3.28 -4.46
C ILE A 22 -5.02 -4.59 -3.71
N LEU A 23 -5.60 -4.75 -2.52
CA LEU A 23 -5.50 -5.98 -1.73
C LEU A 23 -6.13 -7.16 -2.47
N VAL A 24 -7.36 -7.00 -2.95
CA VAL A 24 -8.09 -8.04 -3.68
C VAL A 24 -7.32 -8.42 -4.95
N ALA A 25 -6.83 -7.44 -5.71
CA ALA A 25 -6.00 -7.68 -6.89
C ALA A 25 -4.73 -8.47 -6.53
N SER A 26 -4.03 -8.06 -5.47
CA SER A 26 -2.81 -8.74 -5.00
C SER A 26 -3.09 -10.20 -4.60
N ILE A 27 -4.19 -10.45 -3.87
CA ILE A 27 -4.61 -11.80 -3.46
C ILE A 27 -4.97 -12.65 -4.69
N ILE A 28 -5.74 -12.11 -5.64
CA ILE A 28 -6.12 -12.86 -6.85
C ILE A 28 -4.87 -13.28 -7.63
N ILE A 29 -3.91 -12.37 -7.81
CA ILE A 29 -2.65 -12.70 -8.50
C ILE A 29 -1.88 -13.74 -7.67
N LEU A 30 -1.84 -13.64 -6.34
CA LEU A 30 -1.14 -14.59 -5.45
C LEU A 30 -1.71 -16.00 -5.58
N VAL A 31 -3.03 -16.11 -5.58
CA VAL A 31 -3.73 -17.39 -5.72
C VAL A 31 -3.54 -17.98 -7.11
N LYS A 32 -3.59 -17.16 -8.17
CA LYS A 32 -3.39 -17.62 -9.56
C LYS A 32 -1.94 -17.96 -9.89
N LYS A 33 -0.98 -17.24 -9.32
CA LYS A 33 0.45 -17.39 -9.63
C LYS A 33 1.25 -17.29 -8.33
N LYS A 34 1.50 -18.44 -7.69
CA LYS A 34 2.37 -18.57 -6.52
C LYS A 34 3.84 -18.34 -6.90
N SER A 35 4.20 -17.09 -7.12
CA SER A 35 5.56 -16.66 -7.40
C SER A 35 6.04 -15.73 -6.29
N THR A 36 7.36 -15.70 -6.06
CA THR A 36 8.01 -14.81 -5.09
C THR A 36 7.59 -13.36 -5.30
N ALA A 37 7.46 -12.91 -6.55
CA ALA A 37 6.97 -11.57 -6.89
C ALA A 37 5.60 -11.26 -6.30
N THR A 38 4.70 -12.24 -6.33
CA THR A 38 3.33 -12.08 -5.85
C THR A 38 3.23 -12.07 -4.34
N VAL A 39 4.13 -12.78 -3.66
CA VAL A 39 4.27 -12.69 -2.19
C VAL A 39 4.71 -11.29 -1.80
N PHE A 40 5.71 -10.72 -2.48
CA PHE A 40 6.14 -9.33 -2.26
C PHE A 40 5.01 -8.32 -2.52
N LEU A 41 4.18 -8.53 -3.54
CA LEU A 41 2.98 -7.71 -3.80
C LEU A 41 1.98 -7.76 -2.64
N CYS A 42 1.63 -8.96 -2.19
CA CYS A 42 0.70 -9.13 -1.08
C CYS A 42 1.24 -8.52 0.21
N VAL A 43 2.53 -8.73 0.52
CA VAL A 43 3.18 -8.16 1.70
C VAL A 43 3.19 -6.64 1.62
N GLY A 44 3.58 -6.05 0.49
CA GLY A 44 3.56 -4.59 0.30
C GLY A 44 2.14 -4.00 0.44
N SER A 45 1.13 -4.67 -0.12
CA SER A 45 -0.27 -4.25 0.02
C SER A 45 -0.77 -4.34 1.47
N LEU A 46 -0.40 -5.40 2.20
CA LEU A 46 -0.73 -5.55 3.62
C LEU A 46 -0.07 -4.47 4.49
N LEU A 47 1.23 -4.21 4.28
CA LEU A 47 1.93 -3.14 4.98
C LEU A 47 1.30 -1.77 4.70
N ASN A 48 0.82 -1.53 3.47
CA ASN A 48 0.16 -0.26 3.11
C ASN A 48 -1.19 -0.09 3.85
N ILE A 49 -1.96 -1.16 4.01
CA ILE A 49 -3.19 -1.15 4.83
C ILE A 49 -2.87 -0.90 6.29
N ILE A 50 -1.86 -1.60 6.83
CA ILE A 50 -1.42 -1.41 8.22
C ILE A 50 -0.94 0.04 8.42
N GLY A 51 -0.19 0.60 7.48
CA GLY A 51 0.25 1.99 7.51
C GLY A 51 -0.91 3.00 7.44
N PHE A 52 -1.97 2.69 6.69
CA PHE A 52 -3.16 3.53 6.61
C PHE A 52 -4.01 3.47 7.88
N VAL A 53 -4.36 2.27 8.36
CA VAL A 53 -5.16 2.08 9.57
C VAL A 53 -4.38 2.52 10.81
N GLY A 54 -3.12 2.08 10.92
CA GLY A 54 -2.19 2.50 11.97
C GLY A 54 -2.00 4.01 11.93
N GLY A 55 -1.88 4.60 10.75
CA GLY A 55 -1.74 6.05 10.61
C GLY A 55 -2.98 6.84 11.01
N TYR A 56 -4.16 6.31 10.74
CA TYR A 56 -5.41 6.92 11.17
C TYR A 56 -5.54 6.92 12.69
N ILE A 57 -5.24 5.78 13.34
CA ILE A 57 -5.28 5.64 14.81
C ILE A 57 -4.20 6.51 15.46
N TYR A 58 -2.98 6.51 14.93
CA TYR A 58 -1.86 7.25 15.50
C TYR A 58 -2.06 8.78 15.35
N ASN A 59 -2.61 9.25 14.22
CA ASN A 59 -3.00 10.66 14.09
C ASN A 59 -4.13 11.04 15.06
N ALA A 60 -5.12 10.16 15.27
CA ALA A 60 -6.21 10.41 16.21
C ALA A 60 -5.74 10.50 17.67
N ILE A 61 -4.77 9.66 18.07
CA ILE A 61 -4.16 9.70 19.40
C ILE A 61 -3.22 10.91 19.54
N ALA A 62 -2.41 11.20 18.51
CA ALA A 62 -1.48 12.33 18.53
C ALA A 62 -2.20 13.69 18.58
N ALA A 63 -3.40 13.80 18.01
CA ALA A 63 -4.24 14.99 18.11
C ALA A 63 -4.59 15.38 19.56
N GLN A 64 -4.49 14.45 20.52
CA GLN A 64 -4.71 14.72 21.95
C GLN A 64 -3.46 15.19 22.70
N ASN A 65 -2.26 14.94 22.17
CA ASN A 65 -0.98 15.17 22.87
C ASN A 65 -0.17 16.36 22.32
N GLY A 66 -0.76 17.17 21.44
CA GLY A 66 -0.15 18.39 20.90
C GLY A 66 0.59 18.19 19.57
N THR A 67 0.83 19.31 18.87
CA THR A 67 1.23 19.38 17.46
C THR A 67 2.56 18.68 17.13
N GLU A 68 3.49 18.61 18.08
CA GLU A 68 4.80 17.95 17.90
C GLU A 68 4.69 16.42 17.83
N ALA A 69 3.77 15.82 18.60
CA ALA A 69 3.51 14.40 18.55
C ALA A 69 2.84 13.99 17.22
N ILE A 70 2.00 14.87 16.66
CA ILE A 70 1.38 14.68 15.34
C ILE A 70 2.44 14.69 14.24
N LEU A 71 3.40 15.62 14.33
CA LEU A 71 4.46 15.73 13.33
C LEU A 71 5.35 14.48 13.32
N ASN A 72 5.76 13.99 14.50
CA ASN A 72 6.62 12.81 14.61
C ASN A 72 5.89 11.52 14.21
N ALA A 73 4.59 11.43 14.53
CA ALA A 73 3.70 10.38 14.04
C ALA A 73 3.61 10.36 12.51
N GLN A 74 3.38 11.52 11.90
CA GLN A 74 3.30 11.63 10.44
C GLN A 74 4.61 11.26 9.76
N VAL A 75 5.76 11.68 10.29
CA VAL A 75 7.06 11.31 9.71
C VAL A 75 7.26 9.79 9.72
N THR A 76 6.95 9.14 10.85
CA THR A 76 7.07 7.69 10.98
C THR A 76 6.12 6.96 10.02
N LEU A 77 4.87 7.43 9.92
CA LEU A 77 3.89 6.88 9.00
C LEU A 77 4.24 7.11 7.55
N HIS A 78 4.78 8.28 7.20
CA HIS A 78 5.24 8.57 5.85
C HIS A 78 6.39 7.66 5.44
N PHE A 79 7.35 7.44 6.35
CA PHE A 79 8.44 6.51 6.11
C PHE A 79 7.93 5.08 5.93
N PHE A 80 7.02 4.63 6.81
CA PHE A 80 6.44 3.29 6.73
C PHE A 80 5.64 3.09 5.44
N ASN A 81 4.87 4.10 5.03
CA ASN A 81 4.09 4.08 3.80
C ASN A 81 5.00 4.07 2.56
N ALA A 82 6.02 4.94 2.52
CA ALA A 82 7.02 4.95 1.44
C ALA A 82 7.75 3.60 1.32
N PHE A 83 8.11 2.98 2.44
CA PHE A 83 8.70 1.64 2.47
C PHE A 83 7.73 0.56 1.97
N SER A 84 6.45 0.66 2.36
CA SER A 84 5.39 -0.25 1.89
C SER A 84 5.20 -0.16 0.38
N ILE A 85 5.15 1.05 -0.16
CA ILE A 85 5.05 1.32 -1.60
C ILE A 85 6.29 0.82 -2.32
N PHE A 86 7.49 1.00 -1.75
CA PHE A 86 8.72 0.48 -2.32
C PHE A 86 8.69 -1.05 -2.47
N ILE A 87 8.31 -1.77 -1.41
CA ILE A 87 8.14 -3.23 -1.46
C ILE A 87 7.09 -3.63 -2.50
N PHE A 88 5.96 -2.93 -2.54
CA PHE A 88 4.90 -3.17 -3.52
C PHE A 88 5.38 -2.95 -4.95
N GLY A 89 6.12 -1.87 -5.22
CA GLY A 89 6.68 -1.54 -6.53
C GLY A 89 7.71 -2.58 -7.00
N VAL A 90 8.58 -3.05 -6.09
CA VAL A 90 9.51 -4.16 -6.38
C VAL A 90 8.74 -5.43 -6.73
N GLY A 91 7.67 -5.75 -5.99
CA GLY A 91 6.79 -6.87 -6.30
C GLY A 91 6.14 -6.76 -7.69
N LEU A 92 5.66 -5.57 -8.07
CA LEU A 92 5.10 -5.33 -9.41
C LEU A 92 6.14 -5.49 -10.52
N LEU A 93 7.34 -4.94 -10.34
CA LEU A 93 8.45 -5.06 -11.27
C LEU A 93 8.84 -6.53 -11.49
N LEU A 94 9.01 -7.29 -10.40
CA LEU A 94 9.31 -8.72 -10.47
C LEU A 94 8.19 -9.51 -11.15
N LEU A 95 6.92 -9.15 -10.91
CA LEU A 95 5.79 -9.80 -11.56
C LEU A 95 5.79 -9.53 -13.06
N ALA A 96 6.05 -8.29 -13.46
CA ALA A 96 6.16 -7.89 -14.86
C ALA A 96 7.32 -8.61 -15.55
N LEU A 97 8.51 -8.62 -14.95
CA LEU A 97 9.67 -9.35 -15.50
C LEU A 97 9.39 -10.85 -15.66
N ASN A 98 8.71 -11.47 -14.69
CA ASN A 98 8.37 -12.90 -14.73
C ASN A 98 7.18 -13.22 -15.68
N HIS A 99 6.46 -12.21 -16.17
CA HIS A 99 5.41 -12.39 -17.17
C HIS A 99 5.93 -12.10 -18.58
N PHE A 100 6.71 -11.02 -18.76
CA PHE A 100 7.26 -10.62 -20.05
C PHE A 100 8.56 -11.35 -20.43
N GLY A 101 9.44 -11.65 -19.46
CA GLY A 101 10.69 -12.36 -19.74
C GLY A 101 10.51 -13.81 -20.20
N LYS A 102 9.39 -14.44 -19.81
CA LYS A 102 9.07 -15.81 -20.25
C LYS A 102 8.74 -15.90 -21.74
N HIS A 103 8.26 -14.81 -22.34
CA HIS A 103 7.84 -14.78 -23.75
C HIS A 103 8.99 -14.49 -24.74
N SER A 104 10.14 -13.99 -24.26
CA SER A 104 11.32 -13.74 -25.10
C SER A 104 12.25 -14.94 -25.21
N THR A 105 12.25 -15.85 -24.23
CA THR A 105 13.13 -17.04 -24.25
C THR A 105 12.58 -18.15 -25.17
N ASP A 106 11.26 -18.21 -25.36
CA ASP A 106 10.61 -19.18 -26.26
C ASP A 106 10.74 -18.86 -27.75
N ARG A 107 11.30 -17.70 -28.12
CA ARG A 107 11.57 -17.35 -29.53
C ARG A 107 12.99 -17.67 -29.99
N LEU A 108 13.81 -18.30 -29.13
CA LEU A 108 15.21 -18.63 -29.40
C LEU A 108 15.49 -20.14 -29.39
N ASN A 109 14.47 -21.00 -29.27
CA ASN A 109 14.57 -22.46 -29.41
C ASN A 109 13.81 -22.96 -30.63
#